data_AF-A0A2H9PTY4-F1
#
_entry.id   AF-A0A2H9PTY4-F1
#
_cell.length_a   1.000
_cell.length_b   1.000
_cell.length_c   1.000
_cell.angle_alpha   90.00
_cell.angle_beta   90.00
_cell.angle_gamma   90.00
#
_symmetry.space_group_name_H-M   'P 1'
#
loop_
_entity.id
_entity.type
_entity.pdbx_description
1 polymer ?
#
loop_
_entity_poly.entity_id
_entity_poly.type
_entity_poly.pdbx_seq_one_letter_code
_entity_poly.pdbx_strand_id
1 'polypeptide(L)'
;MSDIEVNIMNWLKKAQGATEYLVILAVVIIIALVVVGAMGGIPGIGSGAKARASKAYWQAADLAIPAYALSAGSDLLNVTVRNNFPGSVSGLTISVGGTSLTCESTSLAAGASTKCSASKTCASAGDAFSYEVSMTYTDTATGASYPFTGEGHALEGTCAN
;
A
#
# COMPACT_ATOMS: atom_id res chain seq x y z
N MET A 1 29.29 21.44 -70.53
CA MET A 1 28.98 20.42 -69.50
C MET A 1 29.03 21.15 -68.18
N SER A 2 27.96 21.90 -67.89
CA SER A 2 28.03 23.19 -67.18
C SER A 2 27.00 23.28 -66.07
N ASP A 3 27.51 23.48 -64.85
CA ASP A 3 26.93 24.07 -63.63
C ASP A 3 25.61 23.54 -63.02
N ILE A 4 24.74 22.88 -63.80
CA ILE A 4 23.47 22.33 -63.31
C ILE A 4 23.69 21.01 -62.57
N GLU A 5 24.59 20.14 -63.04
CA GLU A 5 24.85 18.83 -62.40
C GLU A 5 25.54 18.95 -61.03
N VAL A 6 26.40 19.95 -60.84
CA VAL A 6 27.15 20.17 -59.59
C VAL A 6 26.21 20.67 -58.47
N ASN A 7 25.22 21.49 -58.81
CA ASN A 7 24.29 22.06 -57.84
C ASN A 7 23.26 21.03 -57.34
N ILE A 8 22.83 20.11 -58.22
CA ILE A 8 21.96 18.97 -57.86
C ILE A 8 22.68 18.00 -56.91
N MET A 9 23.97 17.74 -57.14
CA MET A 9 24.76 16.81 -56.30
C MET A 9 24.99 17.33 -54.87
N ASN A 10 25.10 18.65 -54.67
CA ASN A 10 25.21 19.26 -53.34
C ASN A 10 23.87 19.29 -52.58
N TRP A 11 22.74 19.33 -53.29
CA TRP A 11 21.41 19.24 -52.67
C TRP A 11 21.10 17.83 -52.16
N LEU A 12 21.51 16.80 -52.91
CA LEU A 12 21.37 15.39 -52.50
C LEU A 12 22.19 15.07 -51.24
N LYS A 13 23.40 15.64 -51.09
CA LYS A 13 24.22 15.50 -49.87
C LYS A 13 23.58 16.18 -48.64
N LYS A 14 22.85 17.28 -48.83
CA LYS A 14 22.12 17.96 -47.74
C LYS A 14 20.88 17.19 -47.28
N ALA A 15 20.24 16.43 -48.19
CA ALA A 15 19.09 15.59 -47.85
C ALA A 15 19.48 14.32 -47.07
N GLN A 16 20.70 13.80 -47.28
CA GLN A 16 21.18 12.57 -46.64
C GLN A 16 21.40 12.69 -45.12
N GLY A 17 21.75 13.88 -44.63
CA GLY A 17 21.89 14.12 -43.18
C GLY A 17 20.54 14.18 -42.45
N ALA A 18 19.49 14.69 -43.11
CA ALA A 18 18.16 14.80 -42.51
C ALA A 18 17.54 13.42 -42.23
N THR A 19 17.78 12.43 -43.10
CA THR A 19 17.27 11.07 -42.89
C THR A 19 17.95 10.35 -41.72
N GLU A 20 19.23 10.63 -41.45
CA GLU A 20 19.95 10.01 -40.33
C GLU A 20 19.42 10.48 -38.98
N TYR A 21 19.21 11.80 -38.83
CA TYR A 21 18.62 12.35 -37.60
C TYR A 21 17.17 11.93 -37.41
N LEU A 22 16.36 11.81 -38.47
CA LEU A 22 14.98 11.34 -38.36
C LEU A 22 14.91 9.87 -37.92
N VAL A 23 15.82 9.02 -38.42
CA VAL A 23 15.89 7.61 -38.01
C VAL A 23 16.33 7.48 -36.55
N ILE A 24 17.37 8.21 -36.14
CA ILE A 24 17.84 8.19 -34.74
C ILE A 24 16.74 8.71 -33.80
N LEU A 25 16.05 9.79 -34.16
CA LEU A 25 14.96 10.34 -33.36
C LEU A 25 13.80 9.35 -33.22
N ALA A 26 13.43 8.64 -34.29
CA ALA A 26 12.39 7.62 -34.24
C ALA A 26 12.76 6.47 -33.30
N VAL A 27 14.00 5.99 -33.36
CA VAL A 27 14.49 4.92 -32.47
C VAL A 27 14.48 5.38 -31.01
N VAL A 28 14.93 6.60 -30.73
CA VAL A 28 14.93 7.16 -29.36
C VAL A 28 13.51 7.25 -28.80
N ILE A 29 12.53 7.69 -29.60
CA ILE A 29 11.13 7.74 -29.19
C ILE A 29 10.58 6.35 -28.92
N ILE A 30 10.88 5.36 -29.78
CA ILE A 30 10.44 3.97 -29.58
C ILE A 30 11.00 3.43 -28.26
N ILE A 31 12.30 3.62 -27.99
CA ILE A 31 12.92 3.16 -26.74
C ILE A 31 12.28 3.88 -25.54
N ALA A 32 12.07 5.19 -25.61
CA ALA A 32 11.42 5.95 -24.54
C ALA A 32 10.01 5.41 -24.23
N LEU A 33 9.21 5.09 -25.25
CA LEU A 33 7.88 4.51 -25.09
C LEU A 33 7.91 3.09 -24.53
N VAL A 34 8.89 2.26 -24.91
CA VAL A 34 9.07 0.93 -24.33
C VAL A 34 9.47 1.03 -22.87
N VAL A 35 10.37 1.95 -22.49
CA VAL A 35 10.76 2.16 -21.09
C VAL A 35 9.59 2.67 -20.27
N VAL A 36 8.82 3.63 -20.78
CA VAL A 36 7.61 4.11 -20.09
C VAL A 36 6.53 3.02 -20.03
N GLY A 37 6.39 2.18 -21.05
CA GLY A 37 5.47 1.03 -21.02
C GLY A 37 5.91 -0.05 -20.04
N ALA A 38 7.21 -0.34 -19.97
CA ALA A 38 7.80 -1.33 -19.06
C ALA A 38 7.81 -0.84 -17.60
N MET A 39 7.97 0.46 -17.36
CA MET A 39 7.88 1.07 -16.03
C MET A 39 6.44 1.48 -15.65
N GLY A 40 5.55 1.63 -16.63
CA GLY A 40 4.16 2.08 -16.46
C GLY A 40 3.11 0.96 -16.43
N GLY A 41 3.45 -0.26 -16.83
CA GLY A 41 2.66 -1.46 -16.54
C GLY A 41 3.18 -2.08 -15.25
N ILE A 42 2.54 -1.92 -14.09
CA ILE A 42 1.23 -2.50 -13.81
C ILE A 42 0.36 -1.57 -12.93
N PRO A 43 -0.70 -0.95 -13.48
CA PRO A 43 -1.78 -0.40 -12.68
C PRO A 43 -2.64 -1.57 -12.16
N GLY A 44 -2.36 -2.03 -10.93
CA GLY A 44 -3.14 -3.10 -10.29
C GLY A 44 -2.36 -4.07 -9.38
N ILE A 45 -1.03 -4.11 -9.44
CA ILE A 45 -0.21 -4.95 -8.52
C ILE A 45 0.06 -4.26 -7.18
N GLY A 46 -0.09 -2.93 -7.11
CA GLY A 46 0.20 -2.15 -5.90
C GLY A 46 -0.70 -2.47 -4.70
N SER A 47 -2.01 -2.63 -4.89
CA SER A 47 -2.94 -2.81 -3.76
C SER A 47 -2.78 -4.17 -3.08
N GLY A 48 -2.68 -5.24 -3.86
CA GLY A 48 -2.50 -6.60 -3.32
C GLY A 48 -1.13 -6.84 -2.68
N ALA A 49 -0.06 -6.26 -3.25
CA ALA A 49 1.29 -6.39 -2.69
C ALA A 49 1.42 -5.65 -1.35
N LYS A 50 0.89 -4.42 -1.26
CA LYS A 50 0.95 -3.65 -0.01
C LYS A 50 0.04 -4.23 1.08
N ALA A 51 -1.15 -4.73 0.74
CA ALA A 51 -2.01 -5.43 1.69
C ALA A 51 -1.34 -6.70 2.26
N ARG A 52 -0.58 -7.45 1.45
CA ARG A 52 0.20 -8.61 1.93
C ARG A 52 1.33 -8.19 2.85
N ALA A 53 2.07 -7.13 2.51
CA ALA A 53 3.14 -6.61 3.35
C ALA A 53 2.60 -6.08 4.70
N SER A 54 1.51 -5.31 4.66
CA SER A 54 0.78 -4.84 5.84
C SER A 54 0.34 -6.02 6.71
N LYS A 55 -0.31 -7.02 6.12
CA LYS A 55 -0.73 -8.24 6.84
C LYS A 55 0.44 -8.97 7.50
N ALA A 56 1.58 -9.11 6.81
CA ALA A 56 2.76 -9.77 7.37
C ALA A 56 3.32 -9.00 8.57
N TYR A 57 3.43 -7.67 8.48
CA TYR A 57 3.85 -6.82 9.59
C TYR A 57 2.91 -7.00 10.80
N TRP A 58 1.61 -6.83 10.57
CA TRP A 58 0.60 -6.90 11.62
C TRP A 58 0.48 -8.28 12.28
N GLN A 59 0.89 -9.36 11.61
CA GLN A 59 0.93 -10.69 12.24
C GLN A 59 2.08 -10.87 13.22
N ALA A 60 3.19 -10.17 13.02
CA ALA A 60 4.42 -10.29 13.80
C ALA A 60 4.54 -9.27 14.94
N ALA A 61 3.79 -8.15 14.87
CA ALA A 61 3.78 -7.10 15.89
C ALA A 61 3.49 -7.62 17.31
N ASP A 62 3.99 -6.92 18.34
CA ASP A 62 3.76 -7.24 19.76
C ASP A 62 2.28 -7.27 20.12
N LEU A 63 1.51 -6.31 19.60
CA LEU A 63 0.06 -6.39 19.49
C LEU A 63 -0.30 -6.67 18.04
N ALA A 64 -0.48 -7.95 17.75
CA ALA A 64 -0.75 -8.42 16.40
C ALA A 64 -2.21 -8.17 15.99
N ILE A 65 -2.40 -7.91 14.71
CA ILE A 65 -3.71 -7.90 14.05
C ILE A 65 -3.74 -9.04 13.03
N PRO A 66 -3.99 -10.30 13.46
CA PRO A 66 -3.95 -11.46 12.56
C PRO A 66 -5.05 -11.47 11.51
N ALA A 67 -6.18 -10.81 11.78
CA ALA A 67 -7.33 -10.76 10.89
C ALA A 67 -8.10 -9.46 11.04
N TYR A 68 -8.59 -8.92 9.93
CA TYR A 68 -9.46 -7.77 9.88
C TYR A 68 -10.35 -7.84 8.63
N ALA A 69 -11.53 -7.24 8.70
CA ALA A 69 -12.47 -7.13 7.58
C ALA A 69 -13.29 -5.85 7.73
N LEU A 70 -13.48 -5.14 6.62
CA LEU A 70 -14.33 -3.96 6.51
C LEU A 70 -15.42 -4.26 5.49
N SER A 71 -16.69 -4.34 5.89
CA SER A 71 -17.81 -4.59 4.96
C SER A 71 -18.36 -3.28 4.42
N ALA A 72 -18.53 -3.19 3.10
CA ALA A 72 -19.18 -2.05 2.45
C ALA A 72 -20.71 -2.06 2.59
N GLY A 73 -21.32 -3.21 2.89
CA GLY A 73 -22.78 -3.33 3.06
C GLY A 73 -23.26 -2.96 4.47
N SER A 74 -22.45 -3.23 5.50
CA SER A 74 -22.82 -2.99 6.90
C SER A 74 -22.00 -1.90 7.59
N ASP A 75 -21.07 -1.25 6.87
CA ASP A 75 -20.12 -0.25 7.39
C ASP A 75 -19.48 -0.69 8.72
N LEU A 76 -19.14 -1.98 8.82
CA LEU A 76 -18.60 -2.59 10.03
C LEU A 76 -17.15 -3.00 9.80
N LEU A 77 -16.27 -2.43 10.60
CA LEU A 77 -14.88 -2.85 10.74
C LEU A 77 -14.80 -3.87 11.87
N ASN A 78 -14.40 -5.10 11.55
CA ASN A 78 -14.04 -6.14 12.51
C ASN A 78 -12.54 -6.35 12.48
N VAL A 79 -11.89 -6.32 13.64
CA VAL A 79 -10.45 -6.49 13.82
C VAL A 79 -10.24 -7.51 14.93
N THR A 80 -9.42 -8.51 14.68
CA THR A 80 -8.95 -9.41 15.74
C THR A 80 -7.60 -8.90 16.20
N VAL A 81 -7.46 -8.64 17.50
CA VAL A 81 -6.20 -8.23 18.13
C VAL A 81 -5.68 -9.41 18.95
N ARG A 82 -4.39 -9.71 18.83
CA ARG A 82 -3.71 -10.77 19.58
C ARG A 82 -2.52 -10.19 20.34
N ASN A 83 -2.39 -10.59 21.58
CA ASN A 83 -1.21 -10.28 22.37
C ASN A 83 -0.07 -11.26 22.01
N ASN A 84 0.95 -10.80 21.29
CA ASN A 84 2.18 -11.56 21.03
C ASN A 84 3.26 -11.29 22.11
N PHE A 85 3.06 -10.32 23.00
CA PHE A 85 3.97 -10.05 24.11
C PHE A 85 3.97 -11.26 25.09
N PRO A 86 5.11 -11.63 25.70
CA PRO A 86 5.19 -12.74 26.64
C PRO A 86 4.43 -12.50 27.96
N GLY A 87 4.16 -11.24 28.30
CA GLY A 87 3.36 -10.85 29.47
C GLY A 87 1.87 -10.67 29.16
N SER A 88 1.06 -10.46 30.21
CA SER A 88 -0.35 -10.13 30.03
C SER A 88 -0.54 -8.61 29.92
N VAL A 89 -1.45 -8.19 29.04
CA VAL A 89 -1.79 -6.78 28.83
C VAL A 89 -3.20 -6.49 29.31
N SER A 90 -3.43 -5.29 29.81
CA SER A 90 -4.74 -4.79 30.23
C SER A 90 -4.99 -3.38 29.70
N GLY A 91 -6.23 -2.90 29.79
CA GLY A 91 -6.57 -1.54 29.34
C GLY A 91 -6.35 -1.32 27.85
N LEU A 92 -6.43 -2.38 27.03
CA LEU A 92 -6.26 -2.27 25.59
C LEU A 92 -7.26 -1.27 25.00
N THR A 93 -6.74 -0.22 24.38
CA THR A 93 -7.50 0.66 23.49
C THR A 93 -6.91 0.59 22.10
N ILE A 94 -7.76 0.62 21.09
CA ILE A 94 -7.37 0.55 19.67
C ILE A 94 -8.21 1.54 18.88
N SER A 95 -7.57 2.23 17.95
CA SER A 95 -8.19 3.10 16.96
C SER A 95 -7.61 2.81 15.58
N VAL A 96 -8.48 2.80 14.57
CA VAL A 96 -8.11 2.57 13.16
C VAL A 96 -8.63 3.74 12.34
N GLY A 97 -7.73 4.48 11.70
CA GLY A 97 -8.03 5.66 10.90
C GLY A 97 -8.86 6.69 11.67
N GLY A 98 -8.48 6.96 12.92
CA GLY A 98 -9.16 7.89 13.84
C GLY A 98 -10.43 7.36 14.50
N THR A 99 -10.91 6.17 14.16
CA THR A 99 -12.11 5.56 14.74
C THR A 99 -11.72 4.60 15.87
N SER A 100 -12.15 4.87 17.11
CA SER A 100 -11.94 3.96 18.24
C SER A 100 -12.78 2.69 18.09
N LEU A 101 -12.18 1.53 18.33
CA LEU A 101 -12.86 0.24 18.31
C LEU A 101 -13.26 -0.20 19.72
N THR A 102 -14.39 -0.90 19.81
CA THR A 102 -14.84 -1.57 21.04
C THR A 102 -14.41 -3.03 21.00
N CYS A 103 -13.63 -3.47 21.99
CA CYS A 103 -13.16 -4.85 22.11
C CYS A 103 -14.03 -5.66 23.07
N GLU A 104 -14.24 -6.95 22.76
CA GLU A 104 -14.93 -7.90 23.64
C GLU A 104 -14.19 -8.09 24.97
N SER A 105 -12.86 -8.08 24.95
CA SER A 105 -11.99 -8.02 26.13
C SER A 105 -10.91 -6.97 25.93
N THR A 106 -10.58 -6.24 27.00
CA THR A 106 -9.44 -5.31 27.06
C THR A 106 -8.27 -5.88 27.86
N SER A 107 -8.40 -7.11 28.35
CA SER A 107 -7.37 -7.85 29.07
C SER A 107 -7.03 -9.13 28.32
N LEU A 108 -5.76 -9.30 27.95
CA LEU A 108 -5.28 -10.42 27.15
C LEU A 108 -4.05 -11.04 27.81
N ALA A 109 -4.14 -12.33 28.13
CA ALA A 109 -2.96 -13.12 28.44
C ALA A 109 -2.02 -13.24 27.22
N ALA A 110 -0.78 -13.67 27.45
CA ALA A 110 0.15 -13.95 26.36
C ALA A 110 -0.46 -14.95 25.36
N GLY A 111 -0.42 -14.62 24.07
CA GLY A 111 -1.02 -15.40 22.98
C GLY A 111 -2.54 -15.30 22.85
N ALA A 112 -3.25 -14.68 23.81
CA ALA A 112 -4.70 -14.54 23.75
C ALA A 112 -5.13 -13.50 22.70
N SER A 113 -6.34 -13.67 22.16
CA SER A 113 -6.93 -12.77 21.17
C SER A 113 -8.30 -12.27 21.61
N THR A 114 -8.66 -11.07 21.16
CA THR A 114 -10.01 -10.49 21.29
C THR A 114 -10.48 -9.99 19.93
N LYS A 115 -11.79 -9.94 19.73
CA LYS A 115 -12.38 -9.21 18.62
C LYS A 115 -12.67 -7.78 19.05
N CYS A 116 -12.44 -6.85 18.14
CA CYS A 116 -12.75 -5.45 18.28
C CYS A 116 -13.52 -4.99 17.06
N SER A 117 -14.54 -4.16 17.26
CA SER A 117 -15.38 -3.68 16.17
C SER A 117 -15.69 -2.20 16.29
N ALA A 118 -15.88 -1.54 15.16
CA ALA A 118 -16.40 -0.18 15.05
C ALA A 118 -17.18 0.00 13.76
N SER A 119 -18.08 0.98 13.75
CA SER A 119 -18.65 1.47 12.50
C SER A 119 -17.60 2.27 11.74
N LYS A 120 -17.30 1.85 10.52
CA LYS A 120 -16.39 2.55 9.61
C LYS A 120 -16.92 2.36 8.19
N THR A 121 -17.05 3.47 7.48
CA THR A 121 -17.65 3.44 6.14
C THR A 121 -16.68 2.87 5.12
N CYS A 122 -17.20 2.05 4.21
CA CYS A 122 -16.52 1.76 2.96
C CYS A 122 -17.41 2.01 1.75
N ALA A 123 -16.89 2.76 0.77
CA ALA A 123 -17.69 3.25 -0.34
C ALA A 123 -18.23 2.14 -1.25
N SER A 124 -17.42 1.11 -1.55
CA SER A 124 -17.84 -0.04 -2.35
C SER A 124 -17.00 -1.28 -2.04
N ALA A 125 -17.60 -2.46 -2.25
CA ALA A 125 -16.86 -3.71 -2.13
C ALA A 125 -15.72 -3.75 -3.17
N GLY A 126 -14.54 -4.20 -2.75
CA GLY A 126 -13.32 -4.18 -3.55
C GLY A 126 -12.51 -2.88 -3.46
N ASP A 127 -13.05 -1.81 -2.87
CA ASP A 127 -12.29 -0.59 -2.66
C ASP A 127 -11.13 -0.82 -1.71
N ALA A 128 -9.95 -0.35 -2.11
CA ALA A 128 -8.76 -0.40 -1.28
C ALA A 128 -8.86 0.63 -0.14
N PHE A 129 -8.45 0.23 1.05
CA PHE A 129 -8.31 1.12 2.19
C PHE A 129 -6.88 1.06 2.75
N SER A 130 -6.45 2.16 3.35
CA SER A 130 -5.20 2.29 4.09
C SER A 130 -5.46 3.21 5.28
N TYR A 131 -5.36 2.67 6.49
CA TYR A 131 -5.66 3.39 7.73
C TYR A 131 -4.54 3.25 8.73
N GLU A 132 -4.16 4.35 9.38
CA GLU A 132 -3.25 4.31 10.52
C GLU A 132 -3.90 3.57 11.69
N VAL A 133 -3.09 2.87 12.48
CA VAL A 133 -3.54 2.16 13.67
C VAL A 133 -2.82 2.75 14.87
N SER A 134 -3.57 3.05 15.92
CA SER A 134 -3.01 3.42 17.22
C SER A 134 -3.61 2.54 18.29
N MET A 135 -2.74 1.98 19.12
CA MET A 135 -3.10 1.15 20.26
C MET A 135 -2.41 1.68 21.50
N THR A 136 -3.07 1.53 22.64
CA THR A 136 -2.42 1.68 23.95
C THR A 136 -2.78 0.48 24.80
N TYR A 137 -1.84 0.05 25.63
CA TYR A 137 -2.05 -1.03 26.58
C TYR A 137 -1.21 -0.80 27.82
N THR A 138 -1.59 -1.46 28.90
CA THR A 138 -0.85 -1.50 30.16
C THR A 138 -0.29 -2.90 30.35
N ASP A 139 1.03 -3.01 30.58
CA ASP A 139 1.63 -4.27 31.00
C ASP A 139 1.23 -4.55 32.45
N THR A 140 0.59 -5.70 32.68
CA THR A 140 0.13 -6.09 34.03
C THR A 140 1.26 -6.42 34.99
N ALA A 141 2.45 -6.77 34.50
CA ALA A 141 3.60 -7.07 35.34
C ALA A 141 4.22 -5.80 35.95
N THR A 142 4.30 -4.73 35.16
CA THR A 142 4.96 -3.47 35.54
C THR A 142 3.98 -2.34 35.89
N GLY A 143 2.73 -2.45 35.45
CA GLY A 143 1.73 -1.37 35.54
C GLY A 143 1.99 -0.20 34.59
N ALA A 144 3.01 -0.28 33.73
CA ALA A 144 3.36 0.78 32.78
C ALA A 144 2.47 0.73 31.54
N SER A 145 2.10 1.90 31.03
CA SER A 145 1.31 2.06 29.81
C SER A 145 2.19 2.41 28.62
N TYR A 146 1.97 1.71 27.50
CA TYR A 146 2.76 1.82 26.29
C TYR A 146 1.88 2.18 25.09
N PRO A 147 2.26 3.20 24.29
CA PRO A 147 1.66 3.43 22.99
C PRO A 147 2.26 2.47 21.95
N PHE A 148 1.44 2.04 21.00
CA PHE A 148 1.85 1.24 19.86
C PHE A 148 1.13 1.73 18.60
N THR A 149 1.88 2.24 17.62
CA THR A 149 1.31 2.87 16.41
C THR A 149 1.65 2.12 15.12
N GLY A 150 2.10 0.87 15.22
CA GLY A 150 2.50 0.07 14.06
C GLY A 150 3.69 0.63 13.28
N GLU A 151 4.53 1.47 13.90
CA GLU A 151 5.79 1.98 13.33
C GLU A 151 5.64 2.64 11.94
N GLY A 152 4.48 3.25 11.66
CA GLY A 152 4.19 3.88 10.37
C GLY A 152 3.63 2.93 9.31
N HIS A 153 3.43 1.65 9.62
CA HIS A 153 2.70 0.72 8.77
C HIS A 153 1.19 0.92 8.95
N ALA A 154 0.49 1.24 7.85
CA ALA A 154 -0.96 1.29 7.84
C ALA A 154 -1.57 -0.11 7.82
N LEU A 155 -2.82 -0.21 8.28
CA LEU A 155 -3.69 -1.35 8.02
C LEU A 155 -4.26 -1.22 6.61
N GLU A 156 -3.84 -2.12 5.73
CA GLU A 156 -4.19 -2.03 4.31
C GLU A 156 -4.93 -3.25 3.81
N GLY A 157 -6.02 -3.05 3.09
CA GLY A 157 -6.82 -4.14 2.55
C GLY A 157 -7.84 -3.67 1.54
N THR A 158 -8.81 -4.52 1.25
CA THR A 158 -9.95 -4.21 0.39
C THR A 158 -11.25 -4.47 1.14
N CYS A 159 -12.26 -3.66 0.88
CA CYS A 159 -13.56 -3.86 1.50
C CYS A 159 -14.22 -5.14 1.01
N ALA A 160 -14.76 -5.89 1.96
CA ALA A 160 -15.58 -7.07 1.71
C ALA A 160 -17.00 -6.64 1.30
N ASN A 161 -17.69 -7.56 0.61
CA ASN A 161 -19.15 -7.49 0.46
C ASN A 161 -19.80 -7.63 1.83
#